data_AF-A0AAW4BGA1-F1
#
_entry.id   AF-A0AAW4BGA1-F1
#
_cell.length_a   1.000
_cell.length_b   1.000
_cell.length_c   1.000
_cell.angle_alpha   90.00
_cell.angle_beta   90.00
_cell.angle_gamma   90.00
#
_symmetry.space_group_name_H-M   'P 1'
#
loop_
_entity.id
_entity.type
_entity.pdbx_description
1 polymer ?
#
loop_
_entity_poly.entity_id
_entity_poly.type
_entity_poly.pdbx_seq_one_letter_code
_entity_poly.pdbx_strand_id
1 'polypeptide(L)' 'MKRTIPLMLLLVAGSVNAEMLEIQYKKFTIILDCDTKSAVEWHYVATKDEGNAERLPDFYFDPNVPSRCQQTSTK' A
#
# COMPACT_ATOMS: atom_id res chain seq x y z
N MET A 1 -57.08 2.96 7.88
CA MET A 1 -56.38 3.29 6.62
C MET A 1 -54.89 3.22 6.88
N LYS A 2 -54.22 2.21 6.31
CA LYS A 2 -52.80 1.90 6.58
C LYS A 2 -51.91 2.84 5.75
N ARG A 3 -51.21 3.77 6.41
CA ARG A 3 -50.25 4.67 5.78
C ARG A 3 -48.91 3.95 5.67
N THR A 4 -48.52 3.59 4.44
CA THR A 4 -47.22 3.00 4.11
C THR A 4 -46.14 4.10 4.10
N ILE A 5 -45.11 3.93 4.93
CA ILE A 5 -43.91 4.79 4.95
C ILE A 5 -42.97 4.30 3.83
N PRO A 6 -42.48 5.15 2.91
CA PRO A 6 -41.51 4.72 1.92
C PRO A 6 -40.18 4.45 2.61
N LEU A 7 -39.60 3.28 2.34
CA LEU A 7 -38.28 2.89 2.78
C LEU A 7 -37.26 3.83 2.12
N MET A 8 -36.90 4.89 2.83
CA MET A 8 -35.85 5.83 2.47
C MET A 8 -34.54 5.04 2.36
N LEU A 9 -34.07 4.87 1.12
CA LEU A 9 -32.78 4.26 0.81
C LEU A 9 -31.69 5.16 1.42
N LEU A 10 -31.16 4.80 2.58
CA LEU A 10 -29.98 5.44 3.15
C LEU A 10 -28.80 5.17 2.19
N LEU A 11 -28.41 6.18 1.44
CA LEU A 11 -27.11 6.22 0.77
C LEU A 11 -26.04 6.29 1.87
N VAL A 12 -25.51 5.13 2.26
CA VAL A 12 -24.30 5.04 3.07
C VAL A 12 -23.16 5.51 2.18
N ALA A 13 -22.74 6.77 2.35
CA ALA A 13 -21.51 7.29 1.78
C ALA A 13 -20.33 6.61 2.49
N GLY A 14 -19.97 5.40 2.06
CA GLY A 14 -18.74 4.76 2.48
C GLY A 14 -17.56 5.55 1.92
N SER A 15 -16.72 6.12 2.79
CA SER A 15 -15.44 6.68 2.37
C SER A 15 -14.55 5.53 1.87
N VAL A 16 -14.35 5.45 0.56
CA VAL A 16 -13.22 4.72 -0.03
C VAL A 16 -11.97 5.54 0.28
N ASN A 17 -11.34 5.26 1.41
CA ASN A 17 -10.01 5.79 1.69
C ASN A 17 -9.00 4.78 1.12
N ALA A 18 -7.98 5.28 0.43
CA ALA A 18 -6.90 4.43 -0.08
C ALA A 18 -6.25 3.71 1.11
N GLU A 19 -6.13 2.38 1.05
CA GLU A 19 -5.45 1.61 2.09
C GLU A 19 -3.95 1.90 2.00
N MET A 20 -3.44 2.65 2.98
CA MET A 20 -2.02 3.00 3.09
C MET A 20 -1.34 2.09 4.12
N LEU A 21 -0.25 1.42 3.72
CA LEU A 21 0.55 0.59 4.60
C LEU A 21 1.90 1.26 4.87
N GLU A 22 2.20 1.50 6.15
CA GLU A 22 3.55 1.81 6.58
C GLU A 22 4.35 0.51 6.75
N ILE A 23 5.44 0.35 6.00
CA ILE A 23 6.27 -0.84 6.01
C ILE A 23 7.69 -0.44 6.44
N GLN A 24 8.13 -0.98 7.58
CA GLN A 24 9.42 -0.68 8.17
C GLN A 24 10.45 -1.73 7.79
N TYR A 25 11.54 -1.28 7.17
CA TYR A 25 12.72 -2.09 6.88
C TYR A 25 13.86 -1.67 7.81
N LYS A 26 14.95 -2.44 7.80
CA LYS A 26 16.11 -2.20 8.67
C LYS A 26 16.69 -0.78 8.58
N LYS A 27 16.61 -0.12 7.42
CA LYS A 27 17.28 1.16 7.13
C LYS A 27 16.37 2.24 6.54
N PHE A 28 15.12 1.91 6.26
CA PHE A 28 14.16 2.84 5.66
C PHE A 28 12.74 2.38 5.97
N THR A 29 11.80 3.29 5.85
CA THR A 29 10.36 3.03 5.91
C THR A 29 9.73 3.47 4.60
N ILE A 30 8.71 2.78 4.13
CA ILE A 30 7.91 3.22 2.99
C ILE A 30 6.44 3.34 3.40
N ILE A 31 5.73 4.23 2.70
CA ILE A 31 4.26 4.23 2.68
C ILE A 31 3.82 3.64 1.34
N LEU A 32 3.11 2.52 1.38
CA LEU A 32 2.57 1.81 0.22
C LEU A 32 1.08 2.10 0.06
N ASP A 33 0.68 2.54 -1.12
CA ASP A 33 -0.73 2.59 -1.52
C ASP A 33 -1.13 1.22 -2.09
N CYS A 34 -2.08 0.54 -1.44
CA CYS A 34 -2.55 -0.78 -1.84
C CYS A 34 -3.39 -0.79 -3.12
N ASP A 35 -4.07 0.31 -3.44
CA ASP A 35 -4.92 0.40 -4.63
C ASP A 35 -4.05 0.48 -5.89
N THR A 36 -2.98 1.28 -5.83
CA THR A 36 -2.01 1.40 -6.92
C THR A 36 -0.89 0.35 -6.84
N LYS A 37 -0.76 -0.34 -5.69
CA LYS A 37 0.29 -1.33 -5.40
C LYS A 37 1.70 -0.75 -5.53
N SER A 38 1.86 0.50 -5.11
CA SER A 38 3.10 1.27 -5.27
C SER A 38 3.46 2.02 -4.00
N ALA A 39 4.75 2.14 -3.73
CA ALA A 39 5.23 3.04 -2.70
C ALA A 39 5.03 4.50 -3.17
N VAL A 40 4.48 5.32 -2.29
CA VAL A 40 4.20 6.75 -2.56
C VAL A 40 5.11 7.67 -1.74
N GLU A 41 5.77 7.14 -0.71
CA GLU A 41 6.67 7.88 0.17
C GLU A 41 7.77 6.98 0.73
N TRP A 42 8.97 7.55 0.93
CA TRP A 42 10.14 6.87 1.46
C TRP A 42 10.79 7.72 2.55
N HIS A 43 11.04 7.12 3.71
CA HIS A 43 11.75 7.74 4.81
C HIS A 43 13.07 7.01 5.01
N TYR A 44 14.18 7.73 4.88
CA TYR A 44 15.51 7.20 5.14
C TYR A 44 16.48 8.32 5.50
N VAL A 45 17.61 7.95 6.09
CA VAL A 45 18.73 8.86 6.37
C VAL A 45 19.91 8.43 5.52
N ALA A 46 20.40 9.32 4.66
CA ALA A 46 21.62 9.09 3.91
C ALA A 46 22.83 9.30 4.84
N THR A 47 23.72 8.30 4.90
CA THR A 47 24.97 8.35 5.66
C THR A 47 26.17 8.31 4.72
N LYS A 48 27.39 8.33 5.27
CA LYS A 48 28.60 8.06 4.49
C LYS A 48 28.45 6.74 3.73
N ASP A 49 28.93 6.71 2.49
CA ASP A 49 28.95 5.50 1.67
C ASP A 49 29.95 4.47 2.25
N GLU A 50 29.51 3.21 2.35
CA GLU A 50 30.22 2.12 3.03
C GLU A 50 30.41 0.88 2.15
N GLY A 51 29.94 0.87 0.90
CA GLY A 51 29.95 -0.38 0.13
C GLY A 51 29.87 -0.24 -1.38
N ASN A 52 30.00 -1.39 -2.05
CA ASN A 52 29.85 -1.56 -3.50
C ASN A 52 28.90 -2.74 -3.74
N ALA A 53 27.65 -2.62 -3.27
CA ALA A 53 26.67 -3.69 -3.38
C ALA A 53 26.32 -3.95 -4.85
N GLU A 54 26.37 -5.22 -5.27
CA GLU A 54 25.95 -5.62 -6.61
C GLU A 54 24.44 -5.45 -6.79
N ARG A 55 24.03 -5.08 -8.01
CA ARG A 55 22.62 -5.00 -8.37
C ARG A 55 22.09 -6.41 -8.61
N LEU A 56 21.02 -6.78 -7.89
CA LEU A 56 20.31 -8.03 -8.16
C LEU A 56 19.72 -8.02 -9.59
N PRO A 57 19.83 -9.13 -10.34
CA PRO A 57 19.40 -9.16 -11.73
C PRO A 57 17.88 -9.23 -11.91
N ASP A 58 17.17 -9.76 -10.92
CA ASP A 58 15.74 -10.07 -10.99
C ASP A 58 14.92 -9.32 -9.94
N PHE A 59 13.67 -8.99 -10.27
CA PHE A 59 12.70 -8.49 -9.30
C PHE A 59 12.00 -9.63 -8.56
N TYR A 60 11.56 -9.36 -7.33
CA TYR A 60 10.87 -10.33 -6.48
C TYR A 60 9.74 -9.67 -5.71
N PHE A 61 8.77 -10.47 -5.30
CA PHE A 61 7.70 -10.04 -4.41
C PHE A 61 8.27 -9.76 -3.02
N ASP A 62 7.90 -8.61 -2.45
CA ASP A 62 8.35 -8.24 -1.12
C ASP A 62 7.64 -9.08 -0.05
N PRO A 63 8.37 -9.86 0.78
CA PRO A 63 7.75 -10.71 1.80
C PRO A 63 7.06 -9.93 2.93
N ASN A 64 7.36 -8.64 3.10
CA ASN A 64 6.72 -7.77 4.08
C ASN A 64 5.42 -7.14 3.56
N VAL A 65 5.14 -7.25 2.25
CA VAL A 65 3.92 -6.75 1.63
C VAL A 65 2.88 -7.88 1.58
N PRO A 66 1.68 -7.71 2.13
CA PRO A 66 0.65 -8.73 2.06
C PRO A 66 0.19 -8.95 0.61
N SER A 67 -0.17 -10.20 0.29
CA SER A 67 -0.54 -10.61 -1.08
C SER A 67 -1.61 -9.73 -1.75
N ARG A 68 -2.57 -9.23 -0.97
CA ARG A 68 -3.63 -8.32 -1.46
C ARG A 68 -3.10 -6.99 -2.00
N CYS A 69 -2.02 -6.46 -1.43
CA CYS A 69 -1.39 -5.19 -1.81
C CYS A 69 -0.13 -5.37 -2.67
N GLN A 70 0.20 -6.61 -3.02
CA GLN A 70 1.38 -6.94 -3.81
C GLN A 70 1.17 -6.58 -5.30
N GLN A 71 2.25 -6.20 -5.98
CA GLN A 71 2.29 -6.10 -7.45
C GLN A 71 1.82 -7.39 -8.12
N THR A 72 1.33 -7.31 -9.35
CA THR A 72 0.77 -8.48 -10.08
C THR A 72 1.81 -9.27 -10.89
N SER A 73 3.00 -8.69 -11.11
CA SER A 73 4.12 -9.28 -11.85
C SER A 73 5.45 -8.85 -11.24
N THR A 74 6.48 -9.70 -11.35
CA THR A 74 7.89 -9.39 -11.08
C THR A 74 8.74 -9.40 -12.36
N LYS A 75 8.08 -9.35 -13.50
CA LYS A 75 8.66 -9.33 -14.85
C LYS A 75 8.15 -8.13 -15.62
#